data_AF-A0A2S9QAG1-F1
#
_entry.id   AF-A0A2S9QAG1-F1
#
_cell.length_a   1.000
_cell.length_b   1.000
_cell.length_c   1.000
_cell.angle_alpha   90.00
_cell.angle_beta   90.00
_cell.angle_gamma   90.00
#
_symmetry.space_group_name_H-M   'P 1'
#
loop_
_entity.id
_entity.type
_entity.pdbx_description
1 polymer ?
#
loop_
_entity_poly.entity_id
_entity_poly.type
_entity_poly.pdbx_seq_one_letter_code
_entity_poly.pdbx_strand_id
1 'polypeptide(L)'
;MNSIYADEADIRAAYRLFLGREPDPSGMAHYMGLLGKKVSTDELREFFVNSEEFHNRNLSMNQSTRVDLGGISVVVDPNEPEFGRHIAKYRNWEPHIVEILSQNLSPGDVYVDIGANVGVMSFHAARIVGPAGRIIAFEPNPDNAQNFLRGVWANKFDNVILYQFAASDEGSIFSLVGSSNTWLSEPSISGQVAQSIRVDTLLQQESRIDFIKIDIEGHEPQALAGLIQTIKRHQPTILCEFNPRCLRDHIGLAPPLFANKLFDLTDCITVVEYNGATSEVSNAEDLISLWTRKNAEAVERGFLPDGMLHFDLLFNANR
;
A
#
# COMPACT_ATOMS: atom_id res chain seq x y z
N MET A 1 -14.31 22.44 -11.19
CA MET A 1 -13.36 23.26 -11.97
C MET A 1 -12.17 23.47 -11.06
N ASN A 2 -11.06 22.75 -11.28
CA ASN A 2 -9.86 22.93 -10.45
C ASN A 2 -9.35 24.36 -10.62
N SER A 3 -9.08 25.01 -9.49
CA SER A 3 -8.42 26.30 -9.45
C SER A 3 -7.05 26.16 -10.13
N ILE A 4 -6.68 27.13 -10.98
CA ILE A 4 -5.34 27.20 -11.59
C ILE A 4 -4.29 27.59 -10.52
N TYR A 5 -4.76 28.02 -9.35
CA TYR A 5 -3.96 28.49 -8.24
C TYR A 5 -3.98 27.48 -7.12
N ALA A 6 -2.80 27.27 -6.54
CA ALA A 6 -2.59 26.38 -5.43
C ALA A 6 -3.34 26.85 -4.18
N ASP A 7 -3.78 25.90 -3.36
CA ASP A 7 -4.47 26.13 -2.10
C ASP A 7 -3.74 25.50 -0.89
N GLU A 8 -4.35 25.54 0.29
CA GLU A 8 -3.76 24.95 1.50
C GLU A 8 -3.49 23.44 1.35
N ALA A 9 -4.36 22.71 0.65
CA ALA A 9 -4.20 21.28 0.42
C ALA A 9 -2.98 21.02 -0.47
N ASP A 10 -2.76 21.85 -1.49
CA ASP A 10 -1.57 21.79 -2.34
C ASP A 10 -0.27 22.06 -1.54
N ILE A 11 -0.28 22.99 -0.58
CA ILE A 11 0.87 23.22 0.30
C ILE A 11 1.17 21.98 1.14
N ARG A 12 0.15 21.38 1.77
CA ARG A 12 0.34 20.17 2.57
C ARG A 12 0.83 19.01 1.71
N ALA A 13 0.28 18.87 0.50
CA ALA A 13 0.73 17.87 -0.47
C ALA A 13 2.20 18.12 -0.86
N ALA A 14 2.60 19.36 -1.13
CA ALA A 14 3.98 19.72 -1.45
C ALA A 14 4.94 19.48 -0.26
N TYR A 15 4.53 19.77 0.96
CA TYR A 15 5.28 19.46 2.18
C TYR A 15 5.50 17.95 2.33
N ARG A 16 4.46 17.13 2.20
CA ARG A 16 4.59 15.67 2.23
C ARG A 16 5.45 15.16 1.07
N LEU A 17 5.25 15.69 -0.12
CA LEU A 17 5.94 15.22 -1.33
C LEU A 17 7.42 15.59 -1.34
N PHE A 18 7.76 16.85 -1.10
CA PHE A 18 9.13 17.36 -1.23
C PHE A 18 9.88 17.35 0.09
N LEU A 19 9.18 17.56 1.21
CA LEU A 19 9.76 17.68 2.56
C LEU A 19 9.34 16.56 3.53
N GLY A 20 8.50 15.59 3.10
CA GLY A 20 8.17 14.32 3.78
C GLY A 20 7.84 14.46 5.25
N ARG A 21 7.16 15.57 5.56
CA ARG A 21 6.63 15.91 6.87
C ARG A 21 5.43 16.83 6.68
N GLU A 22 4.58 16.95 7.68
CA GLU A 22 3.61 18.04 7.73
C GLU A 22 4.32 19.41 7.86
N PRO A 23 3.76 20.48 7.29
CA PRO A 23 4.21 21.83 7.59
C PRO A 23 4.08 22.11 9.08
N ASP A 24 5.16 22.63 9.67
CA ASP A 24 5.06 23.27 10.98
C ASP A 24 4.30 24.61 10.84
N PRO A 25 3.81 25.22 11.95
CA PRO A 25 3.02 26.45 11.88
C PRO A 25 3.72 27.60 11.14
N SER A 26 5.06 27.68 11.22
CA SER A 26 5.83 28.74 10.55
C SER A 26 5.95 28.49 9.04
N GLY A 27 6.20 27.23 8.66
CA GLY A 27 6.20 26.79 7.27
C GLY A 27 4.84 26.98 6.60
N MET A 28 3.76 26.58 7.28
CA MET A 28 2.40 26.79 6.78
C MET A 28 2.10 28.28 6.55
N ALA A 29 2.40 29.13 7.53
CA ALA A 29 2.18 30.57 7.40
C ALA A 29 3.00 31.19 6.26
N HIS A 30 4.23 30.74 6.03
CA HIS A 30 5.08 31.20 4.94
C HIS A 30 4.44 30.94 3.57
N TYR A 31 4.09 29.68 3.27
CA TYR A 31 3.56 29.32 1.96
C TYR A 31 2.13 29.84 1.75
N MET A 32 1.30 29.89 2.79
CA MET A 32 -0.02 30.56 2.71
C MET A 32 0.13 32.05 2.37
N GLY A 33 1.17 32.72 2.87
CA GLY A 33 1.50 34.10 2.49
C GLY A 33 1.90 34.24 1.01
N LEU A 34 2.52 33.22 0.43
CA LEU A 34 2.85 33.18 -1.00
C LEU A 34 1.60 32.96 -1.87
N LEU A 35 0.66 32.09 -1.46
CA LEU A 35 -0.57 31.82 -2.20
C LEU A 35 -1.47 33.06 -2.36
N GLY A 36 -1.37 34.03 -1.45
CA GLY A 36 -2.02 35.34 -1.58
C GLY A 36 -1.66 36.09 -2.87
N LYS A 37 -0.64 35.65 -3.62
CA LYS A 37 -0.21 36.19 -4.91
C LYS A 37 -0.74 35.43 -6.14
N LYS A 38 -1.69 34.50 -5.98
CA LYS A 38 -2.20 33.63 -7.05
C LYS A 38 -1.10 32.76 -7.68
N VAL A 39 -0.37 32.05 -6.80
CA VAL A 39 0.67 31.08 -7.17
C VAL A 39 0.00 29.83 -7.75
N SER A 40 0.49 29.35 -8.90
CA SER A 40 0.07 28.07 -9.48
C SER A 40 0.72 26.88 -8.77
N THR A 41 0.18 25.67 -8.97
CA THR A 41 0.78 24.44 -8.42
C THR A 41 2.19 24.17 -8.96
N ASP A 42 2.47 24.57 -10.21
CA ASP A 42 3.81 24.48 -10.81
C ASP A 42 4.82 25.45 -10.16
N GLU A 43 4.41 26.68 -9.88
CA GLU A 43 5.24 27.65 -9.16
C GLU A 43 5.44 27.23 -7.70
N LEU A 44 4.40 26.70 -7.05
CA LEU A 44 4.51 26.15 -5.70
C LEU A 44 5.56 25.04 -5.66
N ARG A 45 5.53 24.09 -6.61
CA ARG A 45 6.57 23.06 -6.78
C ARG A 45 7.96 23.66 -6.88
N GLU A 46 8.14 24.72 -7.69
CA GLU A 46 9.45 25.37 -7.83
C GLU A 46 9.95 25.98 -6.52
N PHE A 47 9.08 26.54 -5.68
CA PHE A 47 9.49 27.05 -4.38
C PHE A 47 10.05 25.94 -3.47
N PHE A 48 9.38 24.80 -3.41
CA PHE A 48 9.84 23.67 -2.61
C PHE A 48 11.14 23.08 -3.14
N VAL A 49 11.21 22.81 -4.45
CA VAL A 49 12.39 22.20 -5.07
C VAL A 49 13.63 23.10 -4.97
N ASN A 50 13.47 24.42 -4.91
CA ASN A 50 14.59 25.35 -4.75
C ASN A 50 14.87 25.73 -3.29
N SER A 51 14.11 25.20 -2.32
CA SER A 51 14.29 25.55 -0.90
C SER A 51 15.56 24.93 -0.32
N GLU A 52 16.19 25.64 0.61
CA GLU A 52 17.37 25.13 1.32
C GLU A 52 17.04 23.85 2.09
N GLU A 53 15.83 23.75 2.65
CA GLU A 53 15.35 22.56 3.35
C GLU A 53 15.26 21.34 2.42
N PHE A 54 14.81 21.54 1.19
CA PHE A 54 14.77 20.50 0.18
C PHE A 54 16.17 20.06 -0.27
N HIS A 55 17.10 21.01 -0.45
CA HIS A 55 18.47 20.70 -0.82
C HIS A 55 19.28 20.05 0.33
N ASN A 56 19.01 20.43 1.58
CA ASN A 56 19.65 19.87 2.77
C ASN A 56 18.98 18.56 3.23
N ARG A 57 17.86 18.20 2.61
CA ARG A 57 17.26 16.89 2.80
C ARG A 57 18.18 15.86 2.17
N ASN A 58 18.81 15.03 3.01
CA ASN A 58 19.37 13.73 2.62
C ASN A 58 18.25 12.75 2.23
N LEU A 59 17.29 13.19 1.42
CA LEU A 59 16.48 12.27 0.62
C LEU A 59 17.38 11.76 -0.49
N SER A 60 17.27 10.50 -0.83
CA SER A 60 17.80 9.92 -2.07
C SER A 60 17.08 10.50 -3.30
N MET A 61 17.07 11.83 -3.48
CA MET A 61 16.27 12.49 -4.51
C MET A 61 16.81 12.35 -5.94
N ASN A 62 17.70 11.41 -6.22
CA ASN A 62 18.45 11.40 -7.49
C ASN A 62 18.52 10.08 -8.24
N GLN A 63 17.70 9.06 -7.93
CA GLN A 63 17.75 7.81 -8.70
C GLN A 63 16.40 7.25 -9.16
N SER A 64 15.26 7.67 -8.60
CA SER A 64 13.98 7.12 -9.03
C SER A 64 13.63 7.47 -10.47
N THR A 65 13.15 6.49 -11.22
CA THR A 65 12.78 6.60 -12.62
C THR A 65 11.30 6.28 -12.82
N ARG A 66 10.67 6.94 -13.80
CA ARG A 66 9.31 6.65 -14.23
C ARG A 66 9.33 5.45 -15.17
N VAL A 67 8.49 4.45 -14.87
CA VAL A 67 8.33 3.24 -15.67
C VAL A 67 6.87 3.11 -16.08
N ASP A 68 6.62 2.88 -17.37
CA ASP A 68 5.28 2.55 -17.88
C ASP A 68 5.06 1.03 -17.81
N LEU A 69 3.96 0.61 -17.20
CA LEU A 69 3.55 -0.79 -17.02
C LEU A 69 2.29 -1.10 -17.85
N GLY A 70 2.23 -0.63 -19.09
CA GLY A 70 1.08 -0.88 -19.97
C GLY A 70 -0.07 0.09 -19.74
N GLY A 71 0.26 1.38 -19.60
CA GLY A 71 -0.69 2.48 -19.42
C GLY A 71 -1.08 2.76 -17.98
N ILE A 72 -0.24 2.35 -17.03
CA ILE A 72 -0.04 3.07 -15.77
C ILE A 72 1.44 3.44 -15.69
N SER A 73 1.74 4.57 -15.05
CA SER A 73 3.09 5.02 -14.79
C SER A 73 3.42 4.93 -13.30
N VAL A 74 4.44 4.17 -12.96
CA VAL A 74 4.97 4.08 -11.59
C VAL A 74 6.33 4.76 -11.50
N VAL A 75 6.71 5.19 -10.31
CA VAL A 75 8.04 5.74 -10.06
C VAL A 75 8.76 4.82 -9.09
N VAL A 76 9.96 4.36 -9.44
CA VAL A 76 10.72 3.37 -8.66
C VAL A 76 12.19 3.73 -8.61
N ASP A 77 12.90 3.38 -7.53
CA ASP A 77 14.36 3.40 -7.52
C ASP A 77 14.92 2.17 -8.26
N PRO A 78 15.58 2.33 -9.44
CA PRO A 78 16.10 1.20 -10.21
C PRO A 78 17.31 0.52 -9.54
N ASN A 79 17.92 1.14 -8.53
CA ASN A 79 19.05 0.57 -7.80
C ASN A 79 18.61 -0.24 -6.57
N GLU A 80 17.37 -0.04 -6.13
CA GLU A 80 16.75 -0.85 -5.08
C GLU A 80 16.71 -2.33 -5.52
N PRO A 81 17.31 -3.25 -4.72
CA PRO A 81 17.71 -4.56 -5.21
C PRO A 81 16.57 -5.52 -5.52
N GLU A 82 15.38 -5.27 -4.98
CA GLU A 82 14.24 -6.17 -5.04
C GLU A 82 13.19 -5.63 -6.00
N PHE A 83 12.27 -4.85 -5.45
CA PHE A 83 11.09 -4.34 -6.12
C PHE A 83 11.43 -3.34 -7.24
N GLY A 84 12.23 -2.32 -6.93
CA GLY A 84 12.47 -1.20 -7.84
C GLY A 84 13.27 -1.59 -9.09
N ARG A 85 14.33 -2.39 -8.92
CA ARG A 85 15.11 -2.97 -10.02
C ARG A 85 14.28 -3.91 -10.89
N HIS A 86 13.44 -4.75 -10.28
CA HIS A 86 12.59 -5.68 -11.04
C HIS A 86 11.65 -4.91 -11.97
N ILE A 87 10.93 -3.91 -11.44
CA ILE A 87 10.02 -3.08 -12.22
C ILE A 87 10.76 -2.32 -13.32
N ALA A 88 11.89 -1.68 -13.01
CA ALA A 88 12.67 -0.94 -13.99
C ALA A 88 13.16 -1.83 -15.15
N LYS A 89 13.51 -3.08 -14.87
CA LYS A 89 14.06 -4.03 -15.85
C LYS A 89 12.99 -4.76 -16.64
N TYR A 90 12.01 -5.36 -15.96
CA TYR A 90 11.03 -6.28 -16.56
C TYR A 90 9.70 -5.64 -16.88
N ARG A 91 9.44 -4.43 -16.36
CA ARG A 91 8.20 -3.66 -16.60
C ARG A 91 6.93 -4.44 -16.30
N ASN A 92 6.98 -5.27 -15.26
CA ASN A 92 5.84 -5.97 -14.71
C ASN A 92 6.03 -6.13 -13.20
N TRP A 93 4.92 -6.39 -12.52
CA TRP A 93 4.88 -6.80 -11.12
C TRP A 93 3.58 -7.56 -10.91
N GLU A 94 3.67 -8.79 -10.41
CA GLU A 94 2.52 -9.63 -10.03
C GLU A 94 1.32 -9.59 -10.99
N PRO A 95 1.48 -9.98 -12.26
CA PRO A 95 0.43 -9.90 -13.26
C PRO A 95 -0.83 -10.70 -12.90
N HIS A 96 -0.68 -11.77 -12.10
CA HIS A 96 -1.80 -12.57 -11.61
C HIS A 96 -2.69 -11.79 -10.62
N ILE A 97 -2.12 -10.88 -9.83
CA ILE A 97 -2.90 -9.99 -8.94
C ILE A 97 -3.61 -8.90 -9.76
N VAL A 98 -2.96 -8.35 -10.79
CA VAL A 98 -3.60 -7.40 -11.71
C VAL A 98 -4.81 -8.03 -12.41
N GLU A 99 -4.72 -9.30 -12.78
CA GLU A 99 -5.84 -10.07 -13.35
C GLU A 99 -6.97 -10.23 -12.32
N ILE A 100 -6.68 -10.56 -11.06
CA ILE A 100 -7.68 -10.64 -9.98
C ILE A 100 -8.40 -9.30 -9.79
N LEU A 101 -7.66 -8.19 -9.75
CA LEU A 101 -8.26 -6.86 -9.66
C LEU A 101 -9.18 -6.60 -10.86
N SER A 102 -8.76 -6.98 -12.06
CA SER A 102 -9.56 -6.80 -13.29
C SER A 102 -10.83 -7.65 -13.31
N GLN A 103 -10.83 -8.80 -12.64
CA GLN A 103 -11.99 -9.70 -12.55
C GLN A 103 -12.98 -9.32 -11.44
N ASN A 104 -12.53 -8.58 -10.42
CA ASN A 104 -13.32 -8.31 -9.22
C ASN A 104 -13.69 -6.83 -9.03
N LEU A 105 -13.03 -5.90 -9.73
CA LEU A 105 -13.36 -4.48 -9.72
C LEU A 105 -14.18 -4.07 -10.94
N SER A 106 -15.11 -3.15 -10.71
CA SER A 106 -15.94 -2.52 -11.74
C SER A 106 -15.80 -0.99 -11.73
N PRO A 107 -16.15 -0.30 -12.84
CA PRO A 107 -16.22 1.16 -12.85
C PRO A 107 -17.11 1.71 -11.73
N GLY A 108 -16.60 2.65 -10.94
CA GLY A 108 -17.32 3.26 -9.82
C GLY A 108 -17.08 2.62 -8.44
N ASP A 109 -16.28 1.55 -8.36
CA ASP A 109 -15.97 0.89 -7.10
C ASP A 109 -14.95 1.65 -6.25
N VAL A 110 -14.98 1.37 -4.95
CA VAL A 110 -14.06 1.89 -3.94
C VAL A 110 -13.11 0.79 -3.50
N TYR A 111 -11.83 0.98 -3.82
CA TYR A 111 -10.73 0.06 -3.51
C TYR A 111 -9.85 0.62 -2.39
N VAL A 112 -9.57 -0.21 -1.39
CA VAL A 112 -8.64 0.10 -0.29
C VAL A 112 -7.37 -0.72 -0.46
N ASP A 113 -6.21 -0.07 -0.46
CA ASP A 113 -4.88 -0.68 -0.61
C ASP A 113 -4.09 -0.54 0.70
N ILE A 114 -3.93 -1.62 1.45
CA ILE A 114 -3.12 -1.65 2.67
C ILE A 114 -1.74 -2.21 2.34
N GLY A 115 -0.71 -1.38 2.44
CA GLY A 115 0.65 -1.71 1.97
C GLY A 115 0.85 -1.32 0.51
N ALA A 116 0.47 -0.09 0.15
CA ALA A 116 0.38 0.31 -1.25
C ALA A 116 1.74 0.45 -1.96
N ASN A 117 2.85 0.50 -1.22
CA ASN A 117 4.20 0.64 -1.74
C ASN A 117 4.27 1.86 -2.70
N VAL A 118 4.89 1.75 -3.87
CA VAL A 118 4.91 2.83 -4.88
C VAL A 118 3.62 2.92 -5.72
N GLY A 119 2.60 2.13 -5.42
CA GLY A 119 1.26 2.26 -6.00
C GLY A 119 0.96 1.41 -7.23
N VAL A 120 1.73 0.35 -7.52
CA VAL A 120 1.47 -0.53 -8.68
C VAL A 120 0.01 -1.01 -8.69
N MET A 121 -0.44 -1.64 -7.60
CA MET A 121 -1.80 -2.20 -7.51
C MET A 121 -2.86 -1.11 -7.46
N SER A 122 -2.65 -0.08 -6.61
CA SER A 122 -3.47 1.13 -6.58
C SER A 122 -3.72 1.76 -7.95
N PHE A 123 -2.71 1.87 -8.82
CA PHE A 123 -2.86 2.51 -10.12
C PHE A 123 -3.56 1.61 -11.16
N HIS A 124 -3.33 0.29 -11.10
CA HIS A 124 -4.13 -0.64 -11.88
C HIS A 124 -5.60 -0.57 -11.46
N ALA A 125 -5.89 -0.60 -10.16
CA ALA A 125 -7.24 -0.43 -9.62
C ALA A 125 -7.85 0.92 -10.04
N ALA A 126 -7.11 2.03 -9.93
CA ALA A 126 -7.57 3.38 -10.32
C ALA A 126 -8.05 3.42 -11.78
N ARG A 127 -7.33 2.74 -12.67
CA ARG A 127 -7.68 2.65 -14.09
C ARG A 127 -8.93 1.80 -14.34
N ILE A 128 -9.12 0.70 -13.58
CA ILE A 128 -10.29 -0.19 -13.71
C ILE A 128 -11.54 0.51 -13.20
N VAL A 129 -11.50 1.10 -11.99
CA VAL A 129 -12.66 1.75 -11.38
C VAL A 129 -13.00 3.09 -12.05
N GLY A 130 -12.03 3.69 -12.75
CA GLY A 130 -12.19 4.94 -13.48
C GLY A 130 -12.50 6.14 -12.58
N PRO A 131 -12.77 7.33 -13.17
CA PRO A 131 -12.91 8.58 -12.41
C PRO A 131 -14.14 8.63 -11.49
N ALA A 132 -15.09 7.71 -11.65
CA ALA A 132 -16.25 7.59 -10.77
C ALA A 132 -15.98 6.73 -9.53
N GLY A 133 -14.92 5.90 -9.57
CA GLY A 133 -14.49 5.10 -8.43
C GLY A 133 -13.50 5.84 -7.56
N ARG A 134 -12.99 5.17 -6.52
CA ARG A 134 -12.08 5.78 -5.54
C ARG A 134 -11.02 4.80 -5.06
N ILE A 135 -9.79 5.27 -4.93
CA ILE A 135 -8.66 4.51 -4.37
C ILE A 135 -8.25 5.13 -3.04
N ILE A 136 -8.17 4.33 -2.00
CA ILE A 136 -7.74 4.73 -0.66
C ILE A 136 -6.53 3.87 -0.28
N ALA A 137 -5.34 4.45 -0.38
CA ALA A 137 -4.08 3.75 -0.16
C ALA A 137 -3.46 4.08 1.20
N PHE A 138 -2.77 3.10 1.79
CA PHE A 138 -2.01 3.22 3.03
C PHE A 138 -0.56 2.77 2.79
N GLU A 139 0.40 3.68 3.01
CA GLU A 139 1.83 3.39 2.87
C GLU A 139 2.63 4.21 3.90
N PRO A 140 3.20 3.57 4.93
CA PRO A 140 3.96 4.29 5.95
C PRO A 140 5.34 4.77 5.50
N ASN A 141 6.02 4.05 4.60
CA ASN A 141 7.38 4.38 4.19
C ASN A 141 7.38 5.68 3.35
N PRO A 142 8.07 6.74 3.79
CA PRO A 142 8.05 8.03 3.10
C PRO A 142 8.67 8.00 1.71
N ASP A 143 9.64 7.12 1.43
CA ASP A 143 10.25 7.02 0.10
C ASP A 143 9.26 6.36 -0.87
N ASN A 144 8.58 5.30 -0.43
CA ASN A 144 7.49 4.68 -1.18
C ASN A 144 6.32 5.66 -1.38
N ALA A 145 5.89 6.35 -0.32
CA ALA A 145 4.83 7.34 -0.39
C ALA A 145 5.16 8.51 -1.34
N GLN A 146 6.42 8.98 -1.34
CA GLN A 146 6.88 10.00 -2.30
C GLN A 146 6.77 9.49 -3.74
N ASN A 147 7.22 8.26 -4.00
CA ASN A 147 7.14 7.65 -5.32
C ASN A 147 5.70 7.36 -5.76
N PHE A 148 4.84 6.95 -4.82
CA PHE A 148 3.40 6.80 -5.04
C PHE A 148 2.78 8.13 -5.50
N LEU A 149 3.01 9.22 -4.78
CA LEU A 149 2.44 10.53 -5.14
C LEU A 149 2.96 11.04 -6.49
N ARG A 150 4.24 10.78 -6.82
CA ARG A 150 4.77 11.06 -8.17
C ARG A 150 4.07 10.22 -9.24
N GLY A 151 3.74 8.96 -8.93
CA GLY A 151 2.93 8.09 -9.77
C GLY A 151 1.50 8.63 -9.98
N VAL A 152 0.81 9.05 -8.92
CA VAL A 152 -0.52 9.70 -9.00
C VAL A 152 -0.49 10.88 -9.97
N TRP A 153 0.49 11.77 -9.81
CA TRP A 153 0.66 12.93 -10.69
C TRP A 153 0.95 12.52 -12.14
N ALA A 154 1.84 11.54 -12.34
CA ALA A 154 2.22 11.05 -13.66
C ALA A 154 1.06 10.42 -14.44
N ASN A 155 0.09 9.83 -13.74
CA ASN A 155 -1.11 9.22 -14.32
C ASN A 155 -2.30 10.20 -14.40
N LYS A 156 -2.25 11.34 -13.71
CA LYS A 156 -3.36 12.30 -13.61
C LYS A 156 -4.59 11.70 -12.92
N PHE A 157 -4.39 10.93 -11.86
CA PHE A 157 -5.49 10.43 -11.05
C PHE A 157 -5.97 11.51 -10.07
N ASP A 158 -7.25 11.87 -10.15
CA ASP A 158 -7.92 12.81 -9.23
C ASP A 158 -8.70 12.07 -8.12
N ASN A 159 -8.81 10.75 -8.22
CA ASN A 159 -9.65 9.89 -7.36
C ASN A 159 -8.83 8.95 -6.45
N VAL A 160 -7.55 9.26 -6.23
CA VAL A 160 -6.63 8.49 -5.39
C VAL A 160 -6.22 9.33 -4.18
N ILE A 161 -6.41 8.80 -2.97
CA ILE A 161 -5.87 9.38 -1.73
C ILE A 161 -4.85 8.44 -1.12
N LEU A 162 -3.75 9.02 -0.60
CA LEU A 162 -2.71 8.31 0.13
C LEU A 162 -2.71 8.75 1.60
N TYR A 163 -2.86 7.78 2.49
CA TYR A 163 -2.65 7.94 3.92
C TYR A 163 -1.27 7.39 4.28
N GLN A 164 -0.39 8.28 4.77
CA GLN A 164 0.96 7.90 5.18
C GLN A 164 0.96 7.35 6.61
N PHE A 165 0.21 6.26 6.82
CA PHE A 165 0.09 5.56 8.09
C PHE A 165 0.28 4.07 7.87
N ALA A 166 0.85 3.40 8.87
CA ALA A 166 0.81 1.96 8.94
C ALA A 166 -0.59 1.51 9.39
N ALA A 167 -1.19 0.56 8.69
CA ALA A 167 -2.47 0.00 9.09
C ALA A 167 -2.29 -0.91 10.31
N SER A 168 -3.08 -0.67 11.36
CA SER A 168 -3.09 -1.49 12.57
C SER A 168 -4.48 -1.45 13.23
N ASP A 169 -4.62 -2.06 14.41
CA ASP A 169 -5.80 -1.97 15.28
C ASP A 169 -5.72 -0.82 16.28
N GLU A 170 -4.60 -0.11 16.34
CA GLU A 170 -4.40 1.04 17.22
C GLU A 170 -3.48 2.11 16.61
N GLY A 171 -3.51 3.30 17.23
CA GLY A 171 -2.59 4.38 16.92
C GLY A 171 -1.34 4.30 17.81
N SER A 172 -0.18 4.06 17.21
CA SER A 172 1.11 3.94 17.88
C SER A 172 2.24 4.46 16.99
N ILE A 173 3.47 4.44 17.47
CA ILE A 173 4.69 4.76 16.71
C ILE A 173 5.52 3.48 16.63
N PHE A 174 5.97 3.14 15.42
CA PHE A 174 6.82 2.00 15.14
C PHE A 174 8.07 2.44 14.38
N SER A 175 9.11 1.61 14.39
CA SER A 175 10.20 1.74 13.43
C SER A 175 9.89 0.95 12.16
N LEU A 176 10.32 1.50 11.03
CA LEU A 176 10.28 0.87 9.72
C LEU A 176 11.60 0.14 9.48
N VAL A 177 11.50 -1.13 9.12
CA VAL A 177 12.66 -1.98 8.79
C VAL A 177 12.49 -2.53 7.37
N GLY A 178 13.53 -2.36 6.55
CA GLY A 178 13.51 -2.74 5.13
C GLY A 178 13.83 -1.56 4.20
N SER A 179 13.80 -1.81 2.89
CA SER A 179 13.88 -0.77 1.83
C SER A 179 12.51 -0.56 1.21
N SER A 180 12.19 -1.28 0.14
CA SER A 180 10.88 -1.20 -0.53
C SER A 180 9.82 -2.03 0.18
N ASN A 181 10.16 -3.27 0.58
CA ASN A 181 9.29 -4.09 1.42
C ASN A 181 9.63 -3.80 2.87
N THR A 182 8.80 -2.97 3.48
CA THR A 182 9.00 -2.48 4.83
C THR A 182 8.03 -3.17 5.78
N TRP A 183 8.54 -3.62 6.92
CA TRP A 183 7.73 -4.13 8.03
C TRP A 183 7.94 -3.29 9.29
N LEU A 184 7.01 -3.40 10.25
CA LEU A 184 7.04 -2.63 11.49
C LEU A 184 7.79 -3.37 12.60
N SER A 185 8.73 -2.70 13.24
CA SER A 185 9.42 -3.18 14.44
C SER A 185 9.17 -2.25 15.63
N GLU A 186 9.54 -2.72 16.82
CA GLU A 186 9.64 -1.86 18.01
C GLU A 186 10.47 -0.59 17.72
N PRO A 187 10.11 0.57 18.28
CA PRO A 187 10.80 1.83 18.05
C PRO A 187 12.30 1.74 18.39
N SER A 188 13.12 2.18 17.45
CA SER A 188 14.57 2.32 17.60
C SER A 188 15.02 3.75 17.34
N ILE A 189 16.04 4.21 18.07
CA ILE A 189 16.54 5.60 18.00
C ILE A 189 17.17 5.93 16.63
N SER A 190 17.59 4.91 15.87
CA SER A 190 18.30 5.06 14.59
C SER A 190 17.47 4.69 13.35
N GLY A 191 16.24 4.19 13.53
CA GLY A 191 15.38 3.76 12.43
C GLY A 191 14.46 4.88 11.94
N GLN A 192 14.03 4.78 10.68
CA GLN A 192 12.90 5.57 10.20
C GLN A 192 11.66 5.16 10.99
N VAL A 193 10.81 6.12 11.36
CA VAL A 193 9.60 5.83 12.16
C VAL A 193 8.34 6.02 11.33
N ALA A 194 7.32 5.22 11.63
CA ALA A 194 5.98 5.35 11.07
C ALA A 194 4.96 5.42 12.20
N GLN A 195 3.92 6.23 11.97
CA GLN A 195 2.74 6.21 12.83
C GLN A 195 1.77 5.16 12.31
N SER A 196 1.25 4.31 13.20
CA SER A 196 0.12 3.44 12.87
C SER A 196 -1.21 4.11 13.14
N ILE A 197 -2.26 3.58 12.53
CA ILE A 197 -3.63 4.00 12.78
C ILE A 197 -4.60 2.82 12.71
N ARG A 198 -5.65 2.88 13.54
CA ARG A 198 -6.84 2.06 13.35
C ARG A 198 -7.54 2.46 12.06
N VAL A 199 -7.49 1.59 11.05
CA VAL A 199 -7.97 1.87 9.69
C VAL A 199 -9.45 2.29 9.66
N ASP A 200 -10.32 1.64 10.44
CA ASP A 200 -11.73 1.99 10.61
C ASP A 200 -11.95 3.48 10.91
N THR A 201 -11.03 4.12 11.62
CA THR A 201 -11.10 5.55 11.97
C THR A 201 -11.10 6.45 10.73
N LEU A 202 -10.31 6.08 9.71
CA LEU A 202 -10.21 6.86 8.48
C LEU A 202 -11.28 6.50 7.46
N LEU A 203 -11.85 5.29 7.55
CA LEU A 203 -12.85 4.79 6.60
C LEU A 203 -14.29 5.03 7.06
N GLN A 204 -14.51 5.55 8.27
CA GLN A 204 -15.84 5.73 8.85
C GLN A 204 -16.83 6.52 7.97
N GLN A 205 -16.33 7.50 7.21
CA GLN A 205 -17.17 8.36 6.37
C GLN A 205 -17.43 7.78 4.97
N GLU A 206 -16.78 6.68 4.60
CA GLU A 206 -17.00 6.06 3.29
C GLU A 206 -18.40 5.43 3.25
N SER A 207 -19.11 5.67 2.15
CA SER A 207 -20.46 5.14 1.95
C SER A 207 -20.45 3.69 1.47
N ARG A 208 -19.37 3.28 0.80
CA ARG A 208 -19.14 1.93 0.26
C ARG A 208 -17.64 1.64 0.20
N ILE A 209 -17.29 0.37 0.38
CA ILE A 209 -15.97 -0.19 0.10
C ILE A 209 -16.22 -1.53 -0.54
N ASP A 210 -15.69 -1.74 -1.74
CA ASP A 210 -16.01 -2.90 -2.56
C ASP A 210 -14.89 -3.94 -2.54
N PHE A 211 -13.65 -3.47 -2.41
CA PHE A 211 -12.48 -4.34 -2.42
C PHE A 211 -11.40 -3.82 -1.45
N ILE A 212 -10.77 -4.72 -0.70
CA ILE A 212 -9.63 -4.43 0.18
C ILE A 212 -8.47 -5.36 -0.17
N LYS A 213 -7.30 -4.80 -0.47
CA LYS A 213 -6.03 -5.55 -0.49
C LYS A 213 -5.26 -5.32 0.80
N ILE A 214 -4.65 -6.36 1.36
CA ILE A 214 -3.78 -6.30 2.53
C ILE A 214 -2.50 -7.09 2.26
N ASP A 215 -1.37 -6.42 2.26
CA ASP A 215 -0.04 -6.98 1.98
C ASP A 215 1.02 -6.12 2.66
N ILE A 216 1.36 -6.48 3.90
CA ILE A 216 2.18 -5.66 4.80
C ILE A 216 3.18 -6.50 5.59
N GLU A 217 3.61 -7.62 5.00
CA GLU A 217 4.69 -8.47 5.46
C GLU A 217 4.57 -8.83 6.95
N GLY A 218 3.43 -9.40 7.36
CA GLY A 218 3.24 -10.03 8.67
C GLY A 218 2.38 -9.24 9.67
N HIS A 219 2.01 -8.00 9.37
CA HIS A 219 1.09 -7.20 10.21
C HIS A 219 -0.39 -7.32 9.79
N GLU A 220 -0.71 -8.23 8.86
CA GLU A 220 -2.06 -8.47 8.36
C GLU A 220 -3.08 -8.74 9.49
N PRO A 221 -2.76 -9.53 10.55
CA PRO A 221 -3.72 -9.78 11.61
C PRO A 221 -4.17 -8.51 12.36
N GLN A 222 -3.25 -7.55 12.56
CA GLN A 222 -3.52 -6.27 13.23
C GLN A 222 -4.26 -5.32 12.31
N ALA A 223 -3.84 -5.20 11.04
CA ALA A 223 -4.56 -4.39 10.06
C ALA A 223 -6.00 -4.89 9.86
N LEU A 224 -6.20 -6.21 9.76
CA LEU A 224 -7.51 -6.84 9.65
C LEU A 224 -8.38 -6.57 10.89
N ALA A 225 -7.80 -6.65 12.08
CA ALA A 225 -8.50 -6.30 13.32
C ALA A 225 -8.91 -4.81 13.36
N GLY A 226 -8.07 -3.92 12.82
CA GLY A 226 -8.36 -2.50 12.66
C GLY A 226 -9.35 -2.14 11.54
N LEU A 227 -9.73 -3.12 10.70
CA LEU A 227 -10.69 -3.02 9.60
C LEU A 227 -12.04 -3.68 9.93
N ILE A 228 -12.21 -4.27 11.12
CA ILE A 228 -13.34 -5.16 11.39
C ILE A 228 -14.71 -4.47 11.27
N GLN A 229 -14.82 -3.19 11.62
CA GLN A 229 -16.09 -2.47 11.48
C GLN A 229 -16.38 -2.14 10.03
N THR A 230 -15.35 -1.76 9.28
CA THR A 230 -15.40 -1.52 7.83
C THR A 230 -15.84 -2.78 7.10
N ILE A 231 -15.21 -3.92 7.40
CA ILE A 231 -15.52 -5.22 6.81
C ILE A 231 -16.96 -5.62 7.08
N LYS A 232 -17.42 -5.53 8.34
CA LYS A 232 -18.81 -5.86 8.71
C LYS A 232 -19.84 -4.94 8.05
N ARG A 233 -19.50 -3.66 7.88
CA ARG A 233 -20.41 -2.66 7.32
C ARG A 233 -20.56 -2.81 5.80
N HIS A 234 -19.46 -3.08 5.10
CA HIS A 234 -19.40 -3.00 3.65
C HIS A 234 -19.34 -4.37 2.96
N GLN A 235 -18.96 -5.43 3.69
CA GLN A 235 -18.82 -6.79 3.16
C GLN A 235 -18.00 -6.86 1.87
N PRO A 236 -16.80 -6.27 1.82
CA PRO A 236 -16.01 -6.20 0.60
C PRO A 236 -15.45 -7.57 0.20
N THR A 237 -15.00 -7.67 -1.06
CA THR A 237 -14.03 -8.68 -1.46
C THR A 237 -12.67 -8.33 -0.86
N ILE A 238 -11.96 -9.31 -0.33
CA ILE A 238 -10.67 -9.13 0.34
C ILE A 238 -9.63 -10.00 -0.35
N LEU A 239 -8.49 -9.39 -0.67
CA LEU A 239 -7.26 -10.06 -1.08
C LEU A 239 -6.20 -9.84 -0.01
N CYS A 240 -5.84 -10.89 0.73
CA CYS A 240 -4.91 -10.79 1.86
C CYS A 240 -3.69 -11.67 1.62
N GLU A 241 -2.49 -11.11 1.78
CA GLU A 241 -1.27 -11.91 1.82
C GLU A 241 -1.32 -12.83 3.05
N PHE A 242 -0.86 -14.06 2.86
CA PHE A 242 -0.63 -15.02 3.92
C PHE A 242 0.81 -15.50 3.85
N ASN A 243 1.63 -14.95 4.75
CA ASN A 243 3.06 -15.17 4.80
C ASN A 243 3.47 -15.80 6.14
N PRO A 244 3.48 -17.14 6.25
CA PRO A 244 3.79 -17.84 7.50
C PRO A 244 5.13 -17.48 8.12
N ARG A 245 6.12 -17.10 7.32
CA ARG A 245 7.42 -16.64 7.82
C ARG A 245 7.28 -15.30 8.50
N CYS A 246 6.71 -14.29 7.82
CA CYS A 246 6.55 -12.96 8.39
C CYS A 246 5.65 -12.96 9.63
N LEU A 247 4.58 -13.77 9.66
CA LEU A 247 3.75 -13.94 10.86
C LEU A 247 4.56 -14.43 12.08
N ARG A 248 5.46 -15.39 11.89
CA ARG A 248 6.32 -15.91 12.97
C ARG A 248 7.42 -14.92 13.34
N ASP A 249 8.11 -14.40 12.34
CA ASP A 249 9.36 -13.68 12.53
C ASP A 249 9.12 -12.23 12.99
N HIS A 250 8.04 -11.59 12.52
CA HIS A 250 7.79 -10.16 12.78
C HIS A 250 6.85 -9.92 13.96
N ILE A 251 5.84 -10.79 14.16
CA ILE A 251 4.83 -10.61 15.22
C ILE A 251 4.69 -11.81 16.17
N GLY A 252 5.49 -12.87 16.00
CA GLY A 252 5.46 -14.05 16.88
C GLY A 252 4.17 -14.86 16.83
N LEU A 253 3.37 -14.74 15.76
CA LEU A 253 2.07 -15.39 15.63
C LEU A 253 2.20 -16.74 14.89
N ALA A 254 1.59 -17.78 15.48
CA ALA A 254 1.48 -19.06 14.80
C ALA A 254 0.53 -18.94 13.57
N PRO A 255 0.95 -19.32 12.35
CA PRO A 255 0.13 -19.17 11.15
C PRO A 255 -1.28 -19.76 11.23
N PRO A 256 -1.53 -20.93 11.88
CA PRO A 256 -2.89 -21.44 12.06
C PRO A 256 -3.82 -20.50 12.83
N LEU A 257 -3.30 -19.66 13.73
CA LEU A 257 -4.13 -18.69 14.47
C LEU A 257 -4.65 -17.59 13.54
N PHE A 258 -3.81 -17.11 12.61
CA PHE A 258 -4.27 -16.15 11.62
C PHE A 258 -5.23 -16.78 10.61
N ALA A 259 -4.93 -18.00 10.15
CA ALA A 259 -5.84 -18.75 9.28
C ALA A 259 -7.25 -18.86 9.90
N ASN A 260 -7.36 -19.22 11.19
CA ASN A 260 -8.66 -19.25 11.87
C ASN A 260 -9.38 -17.90 11.85
N LYS A 261 -8.67 -16.78 12.11
CA LYS A 261 -9.25 -15.43 12.05
C LYS A 261 -9.80 -15.09 10.66
N LEU A 262 -9.18 -15.56 9.59
CA LEU A 262 -9.69 -15.34 8.23
C LEU A 262 -11.01 -16.11 8.01
N PHE A 263 -11.11 -17.35 8.50
CA PHE A 263 -12.35 -18.15 8.42
C PHE A 263 -13.46 -17.70 9.38
N ASP A 264 -13.18 -16.78 10.31
CA ASP A 264 -14.23 -16.06 11.03
C ASP A 264 -14.98 -15.07 10.11
N LEU A 265 -14.38 -14.67 8.98
CA LEU A 265 -14.93 -13.70 8.02
C LEU A 265 -15.55 -14.33 6.76
N THR A 266 -15.25 -15.59 6.48
CA THR A 266 -15.71 -16.29 5.26
C THR A 266 -15.82 -17.80 5.48
N ASP A 267 -16.68 -18.45 4.69
CA ASP A 267 -16.79 -19.91 4.59
C ASP A 267 -15.75 -20.54 3.64
N CYS A 268 -15.21 -19.76 2.71
CA CYS A 268 -14.33 -20.25 1.65
C CYS A 268 -13.28 -19.20 1.30
N ILE A 269 -12.06 -19.68 1.04
CA ILE A 269 -10.95 -18.85 0.55
C ILE A 269 -10.42 -19.48 -0.73
N THR A 270 -10.29 -18.65 -1.77
CA THR A 270 -9.52 -18.98 -2.96
C THR A 270 -8.05 -18.62 -2.71
N VAL A 271 -7.20 -19.63 -2.60
CA VAL A 271 -5.75 -19.49 -2.53
C VAL A 271 -5.21 -19.26 -3.94
N VAL A 272 -4.47 -18.19 -4.11
CA VAL A 272 -3.83 -17.79 -5.36
C VAL A 272 -2.32 -17.96 -5.19
N GLU A 273 -1.73 -18.76 -6.08
CA GLU A 273 -0.29 -19.00 -6.13
C GLU A 273 0.40 -17.99 -7.07
N TYR A 274 1.72 -17.79 -6.92
CA TYR A 274 2.51 -16.82 -7.70
C TYR A 274 2.42 -16.98 -9.23
N ASN A 275 2.12 -18.20 -9.70
CA ASN A 275 1.92 -18.50 -11.13
C ASN A 275 0.47 -18.25 -11.61
N GLY A 276 -0.40 -17.74 -10.75
CA GLY A 276 -1.83 -17.53 -11.01
C GLY A 276 -2.70 -18.78 -10.87
N ALA A 277 -2.16 -19.93 -10.46
CA ALA A 277 -2.97 -21.10 -10.15
C ALA A 277 -3.80 -20.86 -8.89
N THR A 278 -5.04 -21.35 -8.91
CA THR A 278 -5.99 -21.16 -7.80
C THR A 278 -6.40 -22.49 -7.19
N SER A 279 -6.58 -22.53 -5.88
CA SER A 279 -7.16 -23.66 -5.13
C SER A 279 -8.17 -23.14 -4.11
N GLU A 280 -9.26 -23.86 -3.88
CA GLU A 280 -10.23 -23.51 -2.84
C GLU A 280 -9.96 -24.29 -1.55
N VAL A 281 -10.12 -23.61 -0.41
CA VAL A 281 -10.03 -24.19 0.93
C VAL A 281 -11.19 -23.68 1.78
N SER A 282 -11.72 -24.54 2.66
CA SER A 282 -12.95 -24.24 3.42
C SER A 282 -12.74 -24.15 4.93
N ASN A 283 -11.51 -24.34 5.41
CA ASN A 283 -11.14 -24.13 6.81
C ASN A 283 -9.64 -23.91 6.96
N ALA A 284 -9.22 -23.52 8.17
CA ALA A 284 -7.84 -23.20 8.48
C ALA A 284 -6.90 -24.42 8.35
N GLU A 285 -7.37 -25.62 8.66
CA GLU A 285 -6.56 -26.85 8.57
C GLU A 285 -6.21 -27.16 7.10
N ASP A 286 -7.16 -27.00 6.18
CA ASP A 286 -6.95 -27.17 4.74
C ASP A 286 -5.95 -26.15 4.19
N LEU A 287 -6.07 -24.87 4.59
CA LEU A 287 -5.14 -23.81 4.20
C LEU A 287 -3.70 -24.12 4.64
N ILE A 288 -3.52 -24.50 5.91
CA ILE A 288 -2.20 -24.83 6.46
C ILE A 288 -1.62 -26.09 5.82
N SER A 289 -2.46 -27.10 5.56
CA SER A 289 -2.05 -28.34 4.88
C SER A 289 -1.64 -28.07 3.44
N LEU A 290 -2.39 -27.23 2.72
CA LEU A 290 -2.05 -26.79 1.37
C LEU A 290 -0.72 -26.05 1.34
N TRP A 291 -0.52 -25.07 2.24
CA TRP A 291 0.73 -24.32 2.34
C TRP A 291 1.92 -25.25 2.61
N THR A 292 1.79 -26.15 3.59
CA THR A 292 2.86 -27.08 3.98
C THR A 292 3.30 -27.94 2.80
N ARG A 293 2.34 -28.51 2.07
CA ARG A 293 2.60 -29.32 0.88
C ARG A 293 3.27 -28.50 -0.23
N LYS A 294 2.71 -27.34 -0.57
CA LYS A 294 3.23 -26.48 -1.65
C LYS A 294 4.61 -25.94 -1.34
N ASN A 295 4.88 -25.59 -0.08
CA ASN A 295 6.20 -25.17 0.36
C ASN A 295 7.22 -26.30 0.20
N ALA A 296 6.88 -27.53 0.62
CA ALA A 296 7.76 -28.70 0.41
C ALA A 296 8.02 -28.97 -1.09
N GLU A 297 6.99 -28.89 -1.94
CA GLU A 297 7.12 -29.02 -3.39
C GLU A 297 8.03 -27.93 -4.00
N ALA A 298 7.94 -26.68 -3.52
CA ALA A 298 8.78 -25.57 -3.98
C ALA A 298 10.25 -25.76 -3.58
N VAL A 299 10.50 -26.26 -2.36
CA VAL A 299 11.83 -26.58 -1.85
C VAL A 299 12.46 -27.73 -2.63
N GLU A 300 11.73 -28.82 -2.85
CA GLU A 300 12.21 -29.99 -3.59
C GLU A 300 12.60 -29.62 -5.04
N ARG A 301 11.85 -28.71 -5.67
CA ARG A 301 12.13 -28.21 -7.01
C ARG A 301 13.20 -27.12 -7.06
N GLY A 302 13.68 -26.65 -5.91
CA GLY A 302 14.68 -25.58 -5.81
C GLY A 302 14.17 -24.21 -6.25
N PHE A 303 12.86 -23.98 -6.23
CA PHE A 303 12.27 -22.69 -6.59
C PHE A 303 12.40 -21.67 -5.46
N LEU A 304 12.18 -22.10 -4.22
CA LEU A 304 12.24 -21.24 -3.04
C LEU A 304 12.91 -21.99 -1.87
N PRO A 305 13.61 -21.27 -0.98
CA PRO A 305 14.02 -21.82 0.32
C PRO A 305 12.81 -22.20 1.18
N ASP A 306 13.04 -23.08 2.14
CA ASP A 306 11.99 -23.52 3.06
C ASP A 306 11.40 -22.35 3.87
N GLY A 307 10.07 -22.27 3.90
CA GLY A 307 9.32 -21.25 4.62
C GLY A 307 9.15 -19.94 3.87
N MET A 308 9.76 -19.76 2.69
CA MET A 308 9.67 -18.52 1.91
C MET A 308 8.40 -18.41 1.07
N LEU A 309 7.61 -19.48 0.96
CA LEU A 309 6.34 -19.44 0.24
C LEU A 309 5.31 -18.58 1.00
N HIS A 310 4.69 -17.64 0.30
CA HIS A 310 3.46 -16.96 0.72
C HIS A 310 2.34 -17.27 -0.28
N PHE A 311 1.11 -17.00 0.13
CA PHE A 311 -0.08 -17.07 -0.71
C PHE A 311 -0.83 -15.75 -0.71
N ASP A 312 -1.54 -15.49 -1.79
CA ASP A 312 -2.58 -14.46 -1.84
C ASP A 312 -3.94 -15.13 -1.61
N LEU A 313 -4.71 -14.64 -0.65
CA LEU A 313 -5.98 -15.22 -0.25
C LEU A 313 -7.13 -14.31 -0.68
N LEU A 314 -7.91 -14.75 -1.66
CA LEU A 314 -9.09 -14.03 -2.16
C LEU A 314 -10.37 -14.61 -1.54
N PHE A 315 -11.20 -13.75 -0.95
CA PHE A 315 -12.49 -14.16 -0.38
C PHE A 315 -13.47 -12.99 -0.27
N ASN A 316 -14.76 -13.29 -0.11
CA ASN A 316 -15.78 -12.29 0.18
C ASN A 316 -16.09 -12.30 1.68
N ALA A 317 -16.13 -11.12 2.31
CA ALA A 317 -16.49 -11.01 3.72
C ALA A 317 -18.01 -11.16 3.92
N ASN A 318 -18.48 -12.40 4.05
CA ASN A 318 -19.90 -12.75 4.07
C ASN A 318 -20.39 -13.33 5.41
N ARG A 319 -19.54 -13.33 6.45
CA ARG A 319 -19.88 -13.71 7.83
C ARG A 319 -19.91 -12.52 8.80
#